data_AF-A0A2D0R0L5-F1
#
_entry.id   AF-A0A2D0R0L5-F1
#
_cell.length_a   1.000
_cell.length_b   1.000
_cell.length_c   1.000
_cell.angle_alpha   90.00
_cell.angle_beta   90.00
_cell.angle_gamma   90.00
#
_symmetry.space_group_name_H-M   'P 1'
#
loop_
_entity.id
_entity.type
_entity.pdbx_description
1 polymer ?
#
loop_
_entity_poly.entity_id
_entity_poly.type
_entity_poly.pdbx_seq_one_letter_code
_entity_poly.pdbx_strand_id
1 'polypeptide(L)'
;MSMSISPLANPKGTKKLCELCQKPAYLQCTKCRVTFYCDVAHQQADWNSIHEKVCELLSSIRTPAPFSCFQADRDIHHMQTLKRLEHITQLSHAAAKSWVSEGKYSEAVPAAQLSLRCAIDIYGRDVVELVPAYLLLAEASIGLGSLSQAESCLSQAEWMVMKNPGCSRTVLHLLHRTLGHLHSAKGDYSTALLHFANDVYYASEEFGLDSVVTARGYFLMANVFMKQEKTDITNSLYSEVASIWHAHLSKLMECYSQKEHEGAQYFDVAQCAEVNQMLSVMLEAQQQDVNTHPAYSTTTFNSLGQRALLSHSLAILWFLCNDHKKALEFGRKAAEFSQQCEHNSLAESIQDLIQQAETHLNPEQTPIIHH
;
A
#
# COMPACT_ATOMS: atom_id res chain seq x y z
N MET A 1 18.63 -11.55 21.86
CA MET A 1 18.85 -12.84 21.17
C MET A 1 19.92 -12.66 20.09
N SER A 2 21.15 -12.36 20.50
CA SER A 2 22.28 -12.18 19.59
C SER A 2 23.55 -12.64 20.28
N MET A 3 24.46 -13.19 19.49
CA MET A 3 25.80 -13.54 19.94
C MET A 3 26.79 -12.58 19.28
N SER A 4 27.69 -12.00 20.06
CA SER A 4 28.78 -11.19 19.54
C SER A 4 29.76 -12.09 18.77
N ILE A 5 30.13 -11.65 17.56
CA ILE A 5 31.10 -12.32 16.72
C ILE A 5 32.31 -11.43 16.50
N SER A 6 33.50 -12.02 16.54
CA SER A 6 34.75 -11.32 16.22
C SER A 6 35.02 -11.44 14.73
N PRO A 7 35.09 -10.33 13.96
CA PRO A 7 35.40 -10.38 12.53
C PRO A 7 36.74 -11.05 12.21
N LEU A 8 37.68 -11.04 13.17
CA LEU A 8 38.99 -11.68 13.07
C LEU A 8 38.93 -13.20 13.16
N ALA A 9 37.84 -13.77 13.70
CA ALA A 9 37.62 -15.21 13.78
C ALA A 9 37.06 -15.81 12.47
N ASN A 10 36.78 -14.98 11.47
CA ASN A 10 36.28 -15.46 10.18
C ASN A 10 37.39 -16.15 9.37
N PRO A 11 37.06 -17.20 8.59
CA PRO A 11 37.99 -17.78 7.63
C PRO A 11 38.58 -16.70 6.70
N LYS A 12 39.84 -16.87 6.30
CA LYS A 12 40.54 -15.91 5.43
C LYS A 12 39.71 -15.64 4.18
N GLY A 13 39.47 -14.36 3.89
CA GLY A 13 38.68 -13.91 2.73
C GLY A 13 37.16 -13.85 2.95
N THR A 14 36.63 -14.33 4.08
CA THR A 14 35.19 -14.28 4.35
C THR A 14 34.83 -13.09 5.24
N LYS A 15 34.08 -12.13 4.70
CA LYS A 15 33.50 -11.03 5.51
C LYS A 15 32.03 -11.35 5.79
N LYS A 16 31.62 -11.32 7.06
CA LYS A 16 30.21 -11.33 7.43
C LYS A 16 29.69 -9.89 7.37
N LEU A 17 28.67 -9.67 6.56
CA LEU A 17 28.10 -8.35 6.31
C LEU A 17 26.73 -8.23 6.98
N CYS A 18 26.37 -7.02 7.37
CA CYS A 18 25.07 -6.72 7.95
C CYS A 18 23.96 -6.93 6.92
N GLU A 19 22.88 -7.60 7.34
CA GLU A 19 21.72 -7.90 6.50
C GLU A 19 21.12 -6.63 5.85
N LEU A 20 21.12 -5.50 6.55
CA LEU A 20 20.46 -4.25 6.13
C LEU A 20 21.38 -3.28 5.37
N CYS A 21 22.61 -3.07 5.85
CA CYS A 21 23.48 -2.00 5.33
C CYS A 21 24.76 -2.49 4.63
N GLN A 22 24.99 -3.82 4.59
CA GLN A 22 26.17 -4.43 3.96
C GLN A 22 27.53 -3.99 4.55
N LYS A 23 27.55 -3.28 5.69
CA LYS A 23 28.78 -3.00 6.47
C LYS A 23 29.23 -4.24 7.25
N PRO A 24 30.49 -4.31 7.73
CA PRO A 24 30.96 -5.42 8.56
C PRO A 24 30.05 -5.70 9.76
N ALA A 25 29.74 -6.97 9.99
CA ALA A 25 28.86 -7.40 11.08
C ALA A 25 29.65 -7.83 12.32
N TYR A 26 29.06 -7.57 13.49
CA TYR A 26 29.60 -7.89 14.82
C TYR A 26 28.62 -8.70 15.67
N LEU A 27 27.38 -8.87 15.20
CA LEU A 27 26.33 -9.63 15.86
C LEU A 27 25.81 -10.71 14.93
N GLN A 28 25.42 -11.84 15.50
CA GLN A 28 24.81 -12.97 14.81
C GLN A 28 23.49 -13.33 15.50
N CYS A 29 22.45 -13.60 14.70
CA CYS A 29 21.17 -14.10 15.22
C CYS A 29 21.37 -15.47 15.88
N THR A 30 20.93 -15.64 17.13
CA THR A 30 21.12 -16.90 17.88
C THR A 30 20.21 -18.03 17.40
N LYS A 31 19.08 -17.70 16.77
CA LYS A 31 18.11 -18.67 16.25
C LYS A 31 18.58 -19.28 14.93
N CYS A 32 18.64 -18.48 13.85
CA CYS A 32 19.01 -19.00 12.53
C CYS A 32 20.52 -19.19 12.35
N ARG A 33 21.37 -18.47 13.10
CA ARG A 33 22.84 -18.47 12.98
C ARG A 33 23.39 -18.13 11.59
N VAL A 34 22.55 -17.73 10.63
CA VAL A 34 22.95 -17.42 9.25
C VAL A 34 22.78 -15.94 8.88
N THR A 35 22.25 -15.13 9.80
CA THR A 35 22.03 -13.68 9.60
C THR A 35 22.86 -12.88 10.60
N PHE A 36 23.45 -11.79 10.09
CA PHE A 36 24.47 -11.01 10.78
C PHE A 36 24.11 -9.52 10.75
N TYR A 37 24.50 -8.78 11.79
CA TYR A 37 24.20 -7.36 11.96
C TYR A 37 25.41 -6.56 12.44
N CYS A 38 25.51 -5.29 12.06
CA CYS A 38 26.57 -4.41 12.55
C CYS A 38 26.31 -3.93 13.99
N ASP A 39 25.05 -3.76 14.39
CA ASP A 39 24.67 -3.30 15.71
C ASP A 39 23.28 -3.82 16.11
N VAL A 40 22.91 -3.55 17.36
CA VAL A 40 21.62 -3.97 17.95
C VAL A 40 20.45 -3.26 17.29
N ALA A 41 20.63 -2.03 16.79
CA ALA A 41 19.58 -1.27 16.15
C ALA A 41 19.15 -1.93 14.82
N HIS A 42 20.11 -2.32 13.99
CA HIS A 42 19.83 -3.04 12.74
C HIS A 42 19.24 -4.42 12.99
N GLN A 43 19.68 -5.11 14.05
CA GLN A 43 19.05 -6.36 14.44
C GLN A 43 17.57 -6.16 14.82
N GLN A 44 17.28 -5.14 15.63
CA GLN A 44 15.91 -4.86 16.07
C GLN A 44 15.02 -4.41 14.91
N ALA A 45 15.55 -3.58 14.01
CA ALA A 45 14.84 -3.14 12.81
C ALA A 45 14.46 -4.32 11.91
N ASP A 46 15.40 -5.25 11.64
CA ASP A 46 15.12 -6.46 10.87
C ASP A 46 14.12 -7.37 11.60
N TRP A 47 14.26 -7.53 12.92
CA TRP A 47 13.35 -8.31 13.75
C TRP A 47 11.91 -7.82 13.70
N ASN A 48 11.70 -6.53 13.96
CA ASN A 48 10.38 -5.91 13.94
C ASN A 48 9.75 -5.90 12.54
N SER A 49 10.58 -5.86 11.50
CA SER A 49 10.13 -5.81 10.12
C SER A 49 9.65 -7.17 9.60
N ILE A 50 10.53 -8.17 9.57
CA ILE A 50 10.26 -9.46 8.91
C ILE A 50 11.02 -10.65 9.49
N HIS A 51 12.18 -10.43 10.12
CA HIS A 51 13.09 -11.52 10.48
C HIS A 51 12.45 -12.55 11.38
N GLU A 52 11.60 -12.15 12.32
CA GLU A 52 10.86 -13.07 13.19
C GLU A 52 10.11 -14.14 12.38
N LYS A 53 9.48 -13.74 11.27
CA LYS A 53 8.67 -14.62 10.41
C LYS A 53 9.52 -15.51 9.50
N VAL A 54 10.69 -15.05 9.07
CA VAL A 54 11.52 -15.74 8.07
C VAL A 54 12.76 -16.42 8.65
N CYS A 55 13.06 -16.23 9.94
CA CYS A 55 14.28 -16.68 10.61
C CYS A 55 14.56 -18.18 10.37
N GLU A 56 13.55 -19.04 10.56
CA GLU A 56 13.69 -20.48 10.36
C GLU A 56 13.90 -20.85 8.89
N LEU A 57 13.16 -20.22 7.98
CA LEU A 57 13.30 -20.45 6.54
C LEU A 57 14.69 -20.05 6.04
N LEU A 58 15.21 -18.91 6.49
CA LEU A 58 16.56 -18.44 6.14
C LEU A 58 17.64 -19.45 6.54
N SER A 59 17.48 -20.12 7.70
CA SER A 59 18.43 -21.14 8.15
C SER A 59 18.52 -22.30 7.16
N SER A 60 17.39 -22.74 6.61
CA SER A 60 17.33 -23.88 5.67
C SER A 60 17.88 -23.56 4.28
N ILE A 61 17.92 -22.28 3.89
CA ILE A 61 18.40 -21.84 2.58
C ILE A 61 19.90 -21.52 2.62
N ARG A 62 20.35 -20.85 3.68
CA ARG A 62 21.73 -20.34 3.79
C ARG A 62 22.70 -21.37 4.38
N THR A 63 22.19 -22.46 4.96
CA THR A 63 23.04 -23.56 5.42
C THR A 63 23.58 -24.32 4.21
N PRO A 64 24.89 -24.59 4.13
CA PRO A 64 25.46 -25.36 3.03
C PRO A 64 24.76 -26.72 2.90
N ALA A 65 24.32 -27.04 1.68
CA ALA A 65 23.72 -28.33 1.39
C ALA A 65 24.71 -29.47 1.71
N PRO A 66 24.24 -30.62 2.22
CA PRO A 66 25.08 -31.81 2.30
C PRO A 66 25.61 -32.16 0.92
N PHE A 67 26.86 -32.62 0.85
CA PHE A 67 27.40 -33.11 -0.40
C PHE A 67 26.58 -34.33 -0.89
N SER A 68 26.08 -34.27 -2.12
CA SER A 68 25.49 -35.43 -2.80
C SER A 68 26.21 -35.70 -4.12
N CYS A 69 26.55 -36.98 -4.35
CA CYS A 69 27.13 -37.47 -5.58
C CYS A 69 26.11 -37.50 -6.74
N PHE A 70 24.81 -37.64 -6.45
CA PHE A 70 23.77 -37.83 -7.46
C PHE A 70 23.21 -36.50 -7.95
N GLN A 71 23.05 -36.37 -9.28
CA GLN A 71 22.47 -35.16 -9.88
C GLN A 71 21.01 -34.95 -9.45
N ALA A 72 20.21 -36.01 -9.40
CA ALA A 72 18.80 -35.93 -9.00
C ALA A 72 18.61 -35.34 -7.59
N ASP A 73 19.44 -35.74 -6.62
CA ASP A 73 19.37 -35.18 -5.26
C ASP A 73 19.72 -33.70 -5.23
N ARG A 74 20.72 -33.28 -6.03
CA ARG A 74 21.10 -31.86 -6.18
C ARG A 74 19.97 -31.05 -6.80
N ASP A 75 19.31 -31.58 -7.82
CA ASP A 75 18.18 -30.93 -8.49
C ASP A 75 16.98 -30.79 -7.55
N ILE A 76 16.67 -31.84 -6.77
CA ILE A 76 15.62 -31.81 -5.74
C ILE A 76 15.94 -30.75 -4.68
N HIS A 77 17.18 -30.71 -4.18
CA HIS A 77 17.60 -29.71 -3.20
C HIS A 77 17.51 -28.28 -3.77
N HIS A 78 17.95 -28.08 -5.02
CA HIS A 78 17.86 -26.80 -5.71
C HIS A 78 16.40 -26.35 -5.85
N MET A 79 15.51 -27.23 -6.32
CA MET A 79 14.07 -26.94 -6.43
C MET A 79 13.46 -26.59 -5.06
N GLN A 80 13.79 -27.32 -3.99
CA GLN A 80 13.32 -26.99 -2.64
C GLN A 80 13.81 -25.64 -2.16
N THR A 81 15.06 -25.28 -2.50
CA THR A 81 15.64 -23.98 -2.16
C THR A 81 14.91 -22.85 -2.88
N LEU A 82 14.63 -23.01 -4.18
CA LEU A 82 13.86 -22.05 -4.97
C LEU A 82 12.45 -21.85 -4.40
N LYS A 83 11.73 -22.94 -4.08
CA LYS A 83 10.39 -22.85 -3.47
C LYS A 83 10.39 -22.09 -2.14
N ARG A 84 11.43 -22.29 -1.31
CA ARG A 84 11.57 -21.56 -0.04
C ARG A 84 11.93 -20.09 -0.27
N LEU A 85 12.77 -19.78 -1.25
CA LEU A 85 13.08 -18.40 -1.65
C LEU A 85 11.83 -17.68 -2.17
N GLU A 86 11.03 -18.33 -3.01
CA GLU A 86 9.75 -17.81 -3.50
C GLU A 86 8.81 -17.50 -2.32
N HIS A 87 8.71 -18.41 -1.36
CA HIS A 87 7.91 -18.22 -0.16
C HIS A 87 8.40 -17.03 0.69
N ILE A 88 9.71 -16.90 0.92
CA ILE A 88 10.28 -15.74 1.62
C ILE A 88 10.00 -14.45 0.84
N THR A 89 10.13 -14.48 -0.48
CA THR A 89 9.86 -13.32 -1.35
C THR A 89 8.43 -12.86 -1.20
N GLN A 90 7.46 -13.77 -1.20
CA GLN A 90 6.04 -13.46 -0.99
C GLN A 90 5.78 -12.89 0.41
N LEU A 91 6.29 -13.52 1.47
CA LEU A 91 6.12 -13.04 2.85
C LEU A 91 6.72 -11.64 3.06
N SER A 92 7.94 -11.44 2.58
CA SER A 92 8.65 -10.17 2.71
C SER A 92 8.03 -9.06 1.86
N HIS A 93 7.56 -9.38 0.65
CA HIS A 93 6.81 -8.44 -0.20
C HIS A 93 5.50 -8.01 0.47
N ALA A 94 4.72 -8.96 0.97
CA ALA A 94 3.45 -8.67 1.65
C ALA A 94 3.65 -7.86 2.93
N ALA A 95 4.66 -8.20 3.74
CA ALA A 95 5.00 -7.45 4.94
C ALA A 95 5.43 -6.02 4.62
N ALA A 96 6.31 -5.83 3.63
CA ALA A 96 6.73 -4.51 3.20
C ALA A 96 5.55 -3.67 2.71
N LYS A 97 4.65 -4.24 1.90
CA LYS A 97 3.45 -3.56 1.42
C LYS A 97 2.51 -3.14 2.57
N SER A 98 2.30 -4.02 3.55
CA SER A 98 1.52 -3.71 4.75
C SER A 98 2.13 -2.53 5.51
N TRP A 99 3.45 -2.57 5.76
CA TRP A 99 4.14 -1.49 6.47
C TRP A 99 4.09 -0.15 5.72
N VAL A 100 4.21 -0.17 4.39
CA VAL A 100 4.04 1.04 3.56
C VAL A 100 2.63 1.61 3.71
N SER A 101 1.58 0.78 3.66
CA SER A 101 0.20 1.25 3.83
C SER A 101 -0.10 1.82 5.21
N GLU A 102 0.62 1.36 6.25
CA GLU A 102 0.51 1.89 7.62
C GLU A 102 1.36 3.15 7.85
N GLY A 103 2.14 3.58 6.85
CA GLY A 103 3.10 4.69 7.01
C GLY A 103 4.33 4.35 7.87
N LYS A 104 4.53 3.08 8.21
CA LYS A 104 5.67 2.58 9.01
C LYS A 104 6.87 2.28 8.13
N TYR A 105 7.46 3.32 7.56
CA TYR A 105 8.50 3.18 6.55
C TYR A 105 9.81 2.60 7.10
N SER A 106 10.14 2.84 8.37
CA SER A 106 11.30 2.23 9.04
C SER A 106 11.22 0.70 9.07
N GLU A 107 10.02 0.15 9.27
CA GLU A 107 9.72 -1.27 9.28
C GLU A 107 9.55 -1.81 7.86
N ALA A 108 9.12 -1.00 6.89
CA ALA A 108 8.96 -1.43 5.50
C ALA A 108 10.31 -1.72 4.81
N VAL A 109 11.33 -0.90 5.05
CA VAL A 109 12.61 -0.98 4.33
C VAL A 109 13.30 -2.35 4.46
N PRO A 110 13.49 -2.95 5.66
CA PRO A 110 14.13 -4.26 5.78
C PRO A 110 13.38 -5.37 5.03
N ALA A 111 12.05 -5.40 5.14
CA ALA A 111 11.20 -6.34 4.42
C ALA A 111 11.33 -6.18 2.89
N ALA A 112 11.32 -4.94 2.39
CA ALA A 112 11.48 -4.66 0.97
C ALA A 112 12.89 -5.05 0.46
N GLN A 113 13.93 -4.79 1.24
CA GLN A 113 15.30 -5.20 0.94
C GLN A 113 15.44 -6.72 0.87
N LEU A 114 14.81 -7.46 1.79
CA LEU A 114 14.81 -8.92 1.78
C LEU A 114 14.07 -9.46 0.55
N SER A 115 12.89 -8.90 0.24
CA SER A 115 12.10 -9.26 -0.94
C SER A 115 12.91 -9.10 -2.22
N LEU A 116 13.56 -7.94 -2.40
CA LEU A 116 14.41 -7.67 -3.55
C LEU A 116 15.62 -8.64 -3.62
N ARG A 117 16.27 -8.93 -2.49
CA ARG A 117 17.41 -9.85 -2.46
C ARG A 117 17.00 -11.26 -2.88
N CYS A 118 15.92 -11.78 -2.31
CA CYS A 118 15.42 -13.10 -2.68
C CYS A 118 14.95 -13.14 -4.15
N ALA A 119 14.33 -12.08 -4.65
CA ALA A 119 13.97 -11.97 -6.06
C ALA A 119 15.22 -12.02 -6.98
N ILE A 120 16.30 -11.32 -6.62
CA ILE A 120 17.58 -11.39 -7.35
C ILE A 120 18.16 -12.80 -7.31
N ASP A 121 18.07 -13.50 -6.18
CA ASP A 121 18.55 -14.88 -6.05
C ASP A 121 17.73 -15.87 -6.90
N ILE A 122 16.45 -15.59 -7.17
CA ILE A 122 15.56 -16.42 -7.99
C ILE A 122 15.73 -16.12 -9.49
N TYR A 123 15.60 -14.85 -9.88
CA TYR A 123 15.49 -14.44 -11.29
C TYR A 123 16.83 -14.01 -11.90
N GLY A 124 17.85 -13.77 -11.08
CA GLY A 124 19.07 -13.11 -11.51
C GLY A 124 18.98 -11.58 -11.44
N ARG A 125 20.01 -10.90 -11.95
CA ARG A 125 20.06 -9.43 -12.00
C ARG A 125 19.48 -8.92 -13.32
N ASP A 126 19.10 -7.65 -13.36
CA ASP A 126 18.83 -6.92 -14.60
C ASP A 126 17.62 -7.42 -15.42
N VAL A 127 16.65 -8.06 -14.76
CA VAL A 127 15.42 -8.62 -15.36
C VAL A 127 14.16 -7.89 -14.89
N VAL A 128 13.13 -7.83 -15.74
CA VAL A 128 11.90 -7.04 -15.50
C VAL A 128 11.12 -7.51 -14.27
N GLU A 129 11.21 -8.79 -13.95
CA GLU A 129 10.59 -9.43 -12.79
C GLU A 129 11.03 -8.80 -11.47
N LEU A 130 12.18 -8.11 -11.43
CA LEU A 130 12.65 -7.37 -10.26
C LEU A 130 11.99 -6.01 -10.08
N VAL A 131 11.37 -5.43 -11.12
CA VAL A 131 10.84 -4.06 -11.09
C VAL A 131 9.88 -3.86 -9.92
N PRO A 132 8.88 -4.73 -9.66
CA PRO A 132 7.99 -4.56 -8.51
C PRO A 132 8.72 -4.51 -7.15
N ALA A 133 9.79 -5.28 -6.97
CA ALA A 133 10.56 -5.27 -5.73
C ALA A 133 11.39 -3.99 -5.58
N TYR A 134 11.96 -3.47 -6.68
CA TYR A 134 12.63 -2.17 -6.68
C TYR A 134 11.66 -1.02 -6.39
N LEU A 135 10.46 -1.03 -6.98
CA LEU A 135 9.44 -0.01 -6.74
C LEU A 135 8.99 0.01 -5.28
N LEU A 136 8.76 -1.16 -4.67
CA LEU A 136 8.37 -1.25 -3.27
C LEU A 136 9.46 -0.73 -2.32
N LEU A 137 10.73 -1.05 -2.61
CA LEU A 137 11.85 -0.50 -1.84
C LEU A 137 11.99 1.01 -2.03
N ALA A 138 11.76 1.51 -3.25
CA ALA A 138 11.76 2.95 -3.53
C ALA A 138 10.65 3.67 -2.77
N GLU A 139 9.42 3.14 -2.78
CA GLU A 139 8.27 3.70 -2.06
C GLU A 139 8.54 3.78 -0.55
N ALA A 140 9.04 2.69 0.05
CA ALA A 140 9.44 2.68 1.46
C ALA A 140 10.56 3.70 1.75
N SER A 141 11.54 3.82 0.84
CA SER A 141 12.66 4.77 0.98
C SER A 141 12.20 6.23 0.86
N ILE A 142 11.23 6.53 -0.02
CA ILE A 142 10.63 7.87 -0.16
C ILE A 142 9.90 8.23 1.13
N GLY A 143 9.07 7.34 1.67
CA GLY A 143 8.34 7.57 2.91
C GLY A 143 9.26 7.79 4.13
N LEU A 144 10.41 7.10 4.15
CA LEU A 144 11.45 7.33 5.16
C LEU A 144 12.24 8.64 4.96
N GLY A 145 12.09 9.31 3.82
CA GLY A 145 12.88 10.49 3.44
C GLY A 145 14.28 10.18 2.89
N SER A 146 14.61 8.90 2.67
CA SER A 146 15.89 8.44 2.10
C SER A 146 15.89 8.55 0.57
N LEU A 147 15.80 9.79 0.06
CA LEU A 147 15.59 10.05 -1.37
C LEU A 147 16.71 9.49 -2.26
N SER A 148 17.97 9.50 -1.81
CA SER A 148 19.09 8.94 -2.57
C SER A 148 18.97 7.43 -2.80
N GLN A 149 18.42 6.69 -1.82
CA GLN A 149 18.16 5.26 -1.97
C GLN A 149 17.00 5.03 -2.94
N ALA A 150 15.95 5.83 -2.85
CA ALA A 150 14.80 5.77 -3.75
C ALA A 150 15.22 6.03 -5.21
N GLU A 151 16.01 7.08 -5.46
CA GLU A 151 16.59 7.38 -6.78
C GLU A 151 17.37 6.19 -7.32
N SER A 152 18.27 5.62 -6.52
CA SER A 152 19.07 4.47 -6.96
C SER A 152 18.19 3.28 -7.34
N CYS A 153 17.12 3.01 -6.60
CA CYS A 153 16.18 1.93 -6.91
C CYS A 153 15.38 2.22 -8.18
N LEU A 154 14.89 3.45 -8.34
CA LEU A 154 14.10 3.86 -9.50
C LEU A 154 14.94 3.89 -10.78
N SER A 155 16.20 4.32 -10.73
CA SER A 155 17.09 4.24 -11.89
C SER A 155 17.31 2.79 -12.37
N GLN A 156 17.37 1.83 -11.45
CA GLN A 156 17.44 0.41 -11.82
C GLN A 156 16.11 -0.05 -12.46
N ALA A 157 14.97 0.31 -11.85
CA ALA A 157 13.64 0.01 -12.38
C ALA A 157 13.44 0.57 -13.80
N GLU A 158 13.75 1.85 -14.02
CA GLU A 158 13.65 2.52 -15.32
C GLU A 158 14.54 1.85 -16.37
N TRP A 159 15.78 1.51 -16.00
CA TRP A 159 16.71 0.87 -16.93
C TRP A 159 16.23 -0.53 -17.36
N MET A 160 15.66 -1.31 -16.44
CA MET A 160 15.09 -2.63 -16.77
C MET A 160 13.87 -2.50 -17.67
N VAL A 161 12.99 -1.53 -17.42
CA VAL A 161 11.83 -1.24 -18.28
C VAL A 161 12.27 -0.75 -19.66
N MET A 162 13.25 0.15 -19.74
CA MET A 162 13.79 0.67 -21.00
C MET A 162 14.36 -0.44 -21.88
N LYS A 163 15.02 -1.44 -21.29
CA LYS A 163 15.54 -2.60 -22.02
C LYS A 163 14.46 -3.57 -22.52
N ASN A 164 13.23 -3.44 -22.03
CA ASN A 164 12.14 -4.35 -22.29
C ASN A 164 10.89 -3.58 -22.75
N PRO A 165 10.83 -3.14 -24.02
CA PRO A 165 9.74 -2.31 -24.53
C PRO A 165 8.36 -3.01 -24.51
N GLY A 166 8.32 -4.32 -24.28
CA GLY A 166 7.10 -5.12 -24.12
C GLY A 166 6.54 -5.16 -22.70
N CYS A 167 7.03 -4.33 -21.77
CA CYS A 167 6.53 -4.29 -20.39
C CYS A 167 5.00 -4.12 -20.32
N SER A 168 4.39 -4.78 -19.33
CA SER A 168 2.96 -4.65 -19.08
C SER A 168 2.60 -3.25 -18.62
N ARG A 169 1.35 -2.84 -18.87
CA ARG A 169 0.85 -1.52 -18.47
C ARG A 169 0.82 -1.41 -16.95
N THR A 170 0.56 -2.53 -16.25
CA THR A 170 0.75 -2.69 -14.80
C THR A 170 2.13 -2.22 -14.33
N VAL A 171 3.20 -2.68 -14.97
CA VAL A 171 4.57 -2.30 -14.58
C VAL A 171 4.84 -0.82 -14.88
N LEU A 172 4.39 -0.34 -16.04
CA LEU A 172 4.61 1.04 -16.48
C LEU A 172 3.92 2.06 -15.57
N HIS A 173 2.65 1.85 -15.23
CA HIS A 173 1.93 2.80 -14.39
C HIS A 173 2.50 2.84 -12.96
N LEU A 174 2.85 1.68 -12.38
CA LEU A 174 3.49 1.62 -11.04
C LEU A 174 4.86 2.31 -11.03
N LEU A 175 5.65 2.16 -12.09
CA LEU A 175 6.92 2.86 -12.24
C LEU A 175 6.71 4.38 -12.22
N HIS A 176 5.81 4.87 -13.08
CA HIS A 176 5.52 6.29 -13.16
C HIS A 176 4.89 6.86 -11.89
N ARG A 177 4.02 6.10 -11.22
CA ARG A 177 3.49 6.47 -9.90
C ARG A 177 4.61 6.71 -8.89
N THR A 178 5.57 5.79 -8.81
CA THR A 178 6.66 5.88 -7.84
C THR A 178 7.65 7.00 -8.19
N LEU A 179 7.91 7.25 -9.47
CA LEU A 179 8.66 8.42 -9.93
C LEU A 179 7.95 9.73 -9.57
N GLY A 180 6.63 9.81 -9.77
CA GLY A 180 5.83 10.97 -9.37
C GLY A 180 5.92 11.25 -7.86
N HIS A 181 5.90 10.20 -7.03
CA HIS A 181 6.14 10.31 -5.59
C HIS A 181 7.54 10.86 -5.27
N LEU A 182 8.58 10.36 -5.93
CA LEU A 182 9.95 10.84 -5.74
C LEU A 182 10.08 12.34 -6.06
N HIS A 183 9.59 12.76 -7.23
CA HIS A 183 9.66 14.16 -7.65
C HIS A 183 8.80 15.06 -6.76
N SER A 184 7.64 14.59 -6.30
CA SER A 184 6.82 15.30 -5.32
C SER A 184 7.55 15.52 -3.99
N ALA A 185 8.30 14.51 -3.52
CA ALA A 185 9.09 14.59 -2.29
C ALA A 185 10.29 15.55 -2.43
N LYS A 186 10.83 15.71 -3.64
CA LYS A 186 11.87 16.71 -3.97
C LYS A 186 11.33 18.13 -4.13
N GLY A 187 10.02 18.31 -4.24
CA GLY A 187 9.39 19.60 -4.57
C GLY A 187 9.35 19.94 -6.06
N ASP A 188 9.76 19.02 -6.94
CA ASP A 188 9.66 19.20 -8.40
C ASP A 188 8.26 18.79 -8.87
N TYR A 189 7.31 19.70 -8.65
CA TYR A 189 5.90 19.44 -8.96
C TYR A 189 5.61 19.32 -10.46
N SER A 190 6.39 19.97 -11.32
CA SER A 190 6.26 19.84 -12.78
C SER A 190 6.51 18.40 -13.25
N THR A 191 7.64 17.83 -12.86
CA THR A 191 8.00 16.47 -13.25
C THR A 191 7.13 15.44 -12.54
N ALA A 192 6.72 15.71 -11.30
CA ALA A 192 5.75 14.88 -10.59
C ALA A 192 4.43 14.76 -11.35
N LEU A 193 3.85 15.88 -11.81
CA LEU A 193 2.60 15.89 -12.57
C LEU A 193 2.74 15.14 -13.90
N LEU A 194 3.87 15.28 -14.60
CA LEU A 194 4.14 14.53 -15.82
C LEU A 194 4.11 13.01 -15.57
N HIS A 195 4.78 12.56 -14.51
CA HIS A 195 4.79 11.16 -14.14
C HIS A 195 3.42 10.65 -13.67
N PHE A 196 2.69 11.43 -12.88
CA PHE A 196 1.32 11.04 -12.50
C PHE A 196 0.35 11.01 -13.69
N ALA A 197 0.51 11.90 -14.68
CA ALA A 197 -0.26 11.83 -15.90
C ALA A 197 0.04 10.54 -16.70
N ASN A 198 1.31 10.10 -16.74
CA ASN A 198 1.67 8.82 -17.35
C ASN A 198 1.14 7.62 -16.55
N ASP A 199 1.12 7.68 -15.21
CA ASP A 199 0.45 6.67 -14.38
C ASP A 199 -1.03 6.56 -14.74
N VAL A 200 -1.76 7.68 -14.81
CA VAL A 200 -3.17 7.71 -15.25
C VAL A 200 -3.33 7.11 -16.65
N TYR A 201 -2.47 7.49 -17.60
CA TYR A 201 -2.53 6.98 -18.97
C TYR A 201 -2.44 5.45 -18.99
N TYR A 202 -1.37 4.88 -18.44
CA TYR A 202 -1.17 3.43 -18.47
C TYR A 202 -2.17 2.66 -17.59
N ALA A 203 -2.58 3.23 -16.45
CA ALA A 203 -3.63 2.64 -15.62
C ALA A 203 -4.98 2.62 -16.35
N SER A 204 -5.32 3.67 -17.09
CA SER A 204 -6.57 3.73 -17.86
C SER A 204 -6.59 2.75 -19.02
N GLU A 205 -5.45 2.51 -19.68
CA GLU A 205 -5.34 1.49 -20.74
C GLU A 205 -5.56 0.07 -20.20
N GLU A 206 -5.10 -0.22 -18.98
CA GLU A 206 -5.17 -1.56 -18.38
C GLU A 206 -6.50 -1.81 -17.65
N PHE A 207 -6.97 -0.85 -16.85
CA PHE A 207 -8.08 -1.03 -15.91
C PHE A 207 -9.34 -0.22 -16.28
N GLY A 208 -9.24 0.72 -17.22
CA GLY A 208 -10.31 1.65 -17.58
C GLY A 208 -10.27 2.98 -16.82
N LEU A 209 -10.98 3.98 -17.36
CA LEU A 209 -11.00 5.35 -16.83
C LEU A 209 -11.68 5.43 -15.45
N ASP A 210 -12.77 4.67 -15.27
CA ASP A 210 -13.57 4.68 -14.04
C ASP A 210 -13.09 3.63 -13.01
N SER A 211 -11.86 3.14 -13.16
CA SER A 211 -11.27 2.20 -12.21
C SER A 211 -10.72 2.92 -10.99
N VAL A 212 -10.88 2.31 -9.82
CA VAL A 212 -10.25 2.75 -8.56
C VAL A 212 -8.72 2.81 -8.66
N VAL A 213 -8.10 2.02 -9.55
CA VAL A 213 -6.65 2.05 -9.79
C VAL A 213 -6.23 3.33 -10.51
N THR A 214 -7.04 3.78 -11.48
CA THR A 214 -6.85 5.03 -12.22
C THR A 214 -7.17 6.24 -11.35
N ALA A 215 -8.22 6.15 -10.52
CA ALA A 215 -8.59 7.18 -9.55
C ALA A 215 -7.45 7.54 -8.58
N ARG A 216 -6.60 6.57 -8.20
CA ARG A 216 -5.40 6.86 -7.39
C ARG A 216 -4.46 7.84 -8.10
N GLY A 217 -4.30 7.76 -9.43
CA GLY A 217 -3.50 8.72 -10.19
C GLY A 217 -4.08 10.14 -10.15
N TYR A 218 -5.41 10.28 -10.33
CA TYR A 218 -6.10 11.57 -10.19
C TYR A 218 -5.92 12.17 -8.80
N PHE A 219 -6.04 11.35 -7.75
CA PHE A 219 -5.81 11.78 -6.37
C PHE A 219 -4.39 12.32 -6.15
N LEU A 220 -3.38 11.63 -6.70
CA LEU A 220 -1.98 12.06 -6.59
C LEU A 220 -1.73 13.39 -7.32
N MET A 221 -2.32 13.57 -8.52
CA MET A 221 -2.27 14.85 -9.22
C MET A 221 -2.94 15.97 -8.43
N ALA A 222 -4.12 15.70 -7.86
CA ALA A 222 -4.86 16.65 -7.03
C ALA A 222 -4.06 17.11 -5.81
N ASN A 223 -3.35 16.20 -5.14
CA ASN A 223 -2.46 16.51 -4.02
C ASN A 223 -1.31 17.44 -4.43
N VAL A 224 -0.76 17.28 -5.65
CA VAL A 224 0.27 18.18 -6.16
C VAL A 224 -0.32 19.56 -6.49
N PHE A 225 -1.50 19.61 -7.11
CA PHE A 225 -2.17 20.88 -7.38
C PHE A 225 -2.59 21.63 -6.11
N MET A 226 -2.95 20.89 -5.06
CA MET A 226 -3.25 21.45 -3.73
C MET A 226 -2.02 22.15 -3.14
N LYS A 227 -0.82 21.52 -3.26
CA LYS A 227 0.45 22.15 -2.87
C LYS A 227 0.85 23.36 -3.73
N GLN A 228 0.27 23.50 -4.91
CA GLN A 228 0.42 24.66 -5.80
C GLN A 228 -0.69 25.71 -5.60
N GLU A 229 -1.58 25.55 -4.60
CA GLU A 229 -2.70 26.45 -4.32
C GLU A 229 -3.70 26.58 -5.49
N LYS A 230 -3.78 25.57 -6.38
CA LYS A 230 -4.73 25.54 -7.51
C LYS A 230 -6.02 24.82 -7.13
N THR A 231 -6.79 25.45 -6.25
CA THR A 231 -8.01 24.90 -5.61
C THR A 231 -9.05 24.40 -6.62
N ASP A 232 -9.32 25.14 -7.70
CA ASP A 232 -10.31 24.75 -8.72
C ASP A 232 -10.00 23.39 -9.34
N ILE A 233 -8.72 23.16 -9.69
CA ILE A 233 -8.26 21.90 -10.31
C ILE A 233 -8.29 20.77 -9.27
N THR A 234 -7.84 21.06 -8.05
CA THR A 234 -7.88 20.11 -6.93
C THR A 234 -9.30 19.63 -6.66
N ASN A 235 -10.26 20.55 -6.55
CA ASN A 235 -11.66 20.23 -6.26
C ASN A 235 -12.30 19.42 -7.40
N SER A 236 -11.98 19.75 -8.66
CA SER A 236 -12.43 18.97 -9.82
C SER A 236 -11.90 17.53 -9.76
N LEU A 237 -10.59 17.34 -9.58
CA LEU A 237 -10.00 16.00 -9.50
C LEU A 237 -10.49 15.20 -8.29
N TYR A 238 -10.60 15.81 -7.11
CA TYR A 238 -11.17 15.14 -5.94
C TYR A 238 -12.64 14.75 -6.14
N SER A 239 -13.41 15.53 -6.92
CA SER A 239 -14.79 15.16 -7.28
C SER A 239 -14.84 13.89 -8.11
N GLU A 240 -13.99 13.80 -9.13
CA GLU A 240 -13.89 12.60 -9.95
C GLU A 240 -13.45 11.37 -9.14
N VAL A 241 -12.43 11.52 -8.28
CA VAL A 241 -11.98 10.44 -7.40
C VAL A 241 -13.09 9.99 -6.46
N ALA A 242 -13.79 10.93 -5.82
CA ALA A 242 -14.87 10.62 -4.90
C ALA A 242 -16.02 9.89 -5.60
N SER A 243 -16.38 10.32 -6.81
CA SER A 243 -17.41 9.68 -7.65
C SER A 243 -17.05 8.23 -8.00
N ILE A 244 -15.82 7.99 -8.49
CA ILE A 244 -15.34 6.64 -8.84
C ILE A 244 -15.37 5.70 -7.62
N TRP A 245 -14.87 6.17 -6.47
CA TRP A 245 -14.87 5.36 -5.25
C TRP A 245 -16.28 5.12 -4.71
N HIS A 246 -17.15 6.12 -4.74
CA HIS A 246 -18.55 5.97 -4.32
C HIS A 246 -19.27 4.93 -5.18
N ALA A 247 -19.15 5.00 -6.51
CA ALA A 247 -19.74 4.03 -7.42
C ALA A 247 -19.20 2.59 -7.16
N HIS A 248 -17.88 2.46 -6.96
CA HIS A 248 -17.26 1.18 -6.66
C HIS A 248 -17.75 0.58 -5.34
N LEU A 249 -17.73 1.36 -4.26
CA LEU A 249 -18.15 0.93 -2.93
C LEU A 249 -19.64 0.60 -2.87
N SER A 250 -20.48 1.41 -3.54
CA SER A 250 -21.93 1.15 -3.62
C SER A 250 -22.20 -0.18 -4.32
N LYS A 251 -21.50 -0.48 -5.42
CA LYS A 251 -21.61 -1.77 -6.10
C LYS A 251 -21.18 -2.95 -5.22
N LEU A 252 -20.14 -2.78 -4.41
CA LEU A 252 -19.73 -3.80 -3.43
C LEU A 252 -20.80 -4.01 -2.34
N MET A 253 -21.41 -2.93 -1.86
CA MET A 253 -22.49 -2.97 -0.87
C MET A 253 -23.76 -3.66 -1.39
N GLU A 254 -24.13 -3.40 -2.65
CA GLU A 254 -25.24 -4.12 -3.31
C GLU A 254 -24.96 -5.62 -3.40
N CYS A 255 -23.73 -5.98 -3.79
CA CYS A 255 -23.29 -7.38 -3.85
C CYS A 255 -23.24 -8.03 -2.46
N TYR A 256 -22.91 -7.27 -1.41
CA TYR A 256 -22.95 -7.72 -0.02
C TYR A 256 -24.39 -8.05 0.41
N SER A 257 -25.33 -7.15 0.12
CA SER A 257 -26.75 -7.30 0.50
C SER A 257 -27.45 -8.48 -0.18
N GLN A 258 -26.97 -8.90 -1.36
CA GLN A 258 -27.57 -9.99 -2.15
C GLN A 258 -27.09 -11.39 -1.74
N LYS A 259 -25.98 -11.50 -0.99
CA LYS A 259 -25.40 -12.79 -0.65
C LYS A 259 -25.45 -12.98 0.86
N GLU A 260 -26.10 -14.05 1.32
CA GLU A 260 -25.96 -14.54 2.70
C GLU A 260 -24.49 -14.95 2.91
N HIS A 261 -23.65 -13.99 3.30
CA HIS A 261 -22.21 -14.19 3.46
C HIS A 261 -21.80 -13.89 4.89
N GLU A 262 -21.83 -14.93 5.71
CA GLU A 262 -21.01 -14.98 6.92
C GLU A 262 -19.52 -14.97 6.50
N GLY A 263 -18.85 -13.83 6.64
CA GLY A 263 -17.38 -13.77 6.74
C GLY A 263 -16.55 -13.41 5.50
N ALA A 264 -17.14 -12.86 4.42
CA ALA A 264 -16.34 -12.37 3.28
C ALA A 264 -15.66 -11.02 3.61
N GLN A 265 -14.32 -11.00 3.69
CA GLN A 265 -13.55 -9.77 3.84
C GLN A 265 -13.27 -9.17 2.45
N TYR A 266 -13.92 -8.06 2.12
CA TYR A 266 -13.81 -7.38 0.82
C TYR A 266 -12.51 -6.56 0.68
N PHE A 267 -11.97 -6.11 1.81
CA PHE A 267 -10.74 -5.33 1.88
C PHE A 267 -9.78 -5.98 2.85
N ASP A 268 -8.53 -6.19 2.43
CA ASP A 268 -7.47 -6.42 3.40
C ASP A 268 -7.22 -5.14 4.24
N VAL A 269 -6.52 -5.27 5.37
CA VAL A 269 -6.27 -4.15 6.29
C VAL A 269 -5.52 -3.00 5.61
N ALA A 270 -4.60 -3.32 4.69
CA ALA A 270 -3.80 -2.33 3.97
C ALA A 270 -4.64 -1.54 2.97
N GLN A 271 -5.51 -2.22 2.23
CA GLN A 271 -6.46 -1.60 1.30
C GLN A 271 -7.46 -0.72 2.04
N CYS A 272 -8.05 -1.21 3.16
CA CYS A 272 -8.99 -0.41 3.96
C CYS A 272 -8.31 0.87 4.48
N ALA A 273 -7.05 0.78 4.95
CA ALA A 273 -6.28 1.95 5.39
C ALA A 273 -5.99 2.95 4.27
N GLU A 274 -5.57 2.49 3.09
CA GLU A 274 -5.27 3.33 1.92
C GLU A 274 -6.51 4.11 1.47
N VAL A 275 -7.64 3.43 1.30
CA VAL A 275 -8.90 4.05 0.86
C VAL A 275 -9.41 5.04 1.91
N ASN A 276 -9.37 4.65 3.19
CA ASN A 276 -9.77 5.55 4.28
C ASN A 276 -8.91 6.82 4.31
N GLN A 277 -7.59 6.70 4.16
CA GLN A 277 -6.69 7.85 4.13
C GLN A 277 -7.04 8.80 2.97
N MET A 278 -7.21 8.27 1.76
CA MET A 278 -7.55 9.07 0.59
C MET A 278 -8.89 9.81 0.74
N LEU A 279 -9.95 9.09 1.12
CA LEU A 279 -11.28 9.68 1.32
C LEU A 279 -11.28 10.73 2.46
N SER A 280 -10.54 10.48 3.53
CA SER A 280 -10.41 11.42 4.66
C SER A 280 -9.68 12.69 4.26
N VAL A 281 -8.56 12.59 3.51
CA VAL A 281 -7.82 13.76 3.01
C VAL A 281 -8.71 14.63 2.12
N MET A 282 -9.50 14.02 1.22
CA MET A 282 -10.44 14.77 0.39
C MET A 282 -11.54 15.45 1.21
N LEU A 283 -12.05 14.77 2.24
CA LEU A 283 -13.07 15.32 3.14
C LEU A 283 -12.53 16.51 3.96
N GLU A 284 -11.30 16.39 4.46
CA GLU A 284 -10.61 17.46 5.22
C GLU A 284 -10.30 18.67 4.34
N ALA A 285 -9.80 18.46 3.11
CA ALA A 285 -9.51 19.54 2.17
C ALA A 285 -10.74 20.41 1.90
N GLN A 286 -11.91 19.78 1.75
CA GLN A 286 -13.18 20.49 1.53
C GLN A 286 -13.69 21.23 2.76
N GLN A 287 -13.32 20.82 3.97
CA GLN A 287 -13.68 21.52 5.20
C GLN A 287 -12.85 22.80 5.39
N GLN A 288 -11.59 22.79 4.94
CA GLN A 288 -10.70 23.95 5.08
C GLN A 288 -11.10 25.10 4.14
N ASP A 289 -11.51 24.81 2.91
CA ASP A 289 -11.94 25.82 1.91
C ASP A 289 -13.15 26.67 2.40
N VAL A 290 -14.09 26.06 3.13
CA VAL A 290 -15.29 26.76 3.64
C VAL A 290 -14.95 27.77 4.73
N ASN A 291 -13.93 27.49 5.54
CA ASN A 291 -13.52 28.35 6.65
C ASN A 291 -12.72 29.58 6.19
N THR A 292 -12.07 29.51 5.02
CA THR A 292 -11.24 30.59 4.47
C THR A 292 -11.98 31.48 3.47
N HIS A 293 -12.96 30.96 2.71
CA HIS A 293 -13.67 31.74 1.67
C HIS A 293 -15.19 31.50 1.62
N PRO A 294 -15.98 32.11 2.53
CA PRO A 294 -17.45 31.94 2.59
C PRO A 294 -18.25 32.69 1.50
N ALA A 295 -17.61 33.27 0.48
CA ALA A 295 -18.21 34.33 -0.34
C ALA A 295 -18.95 33.87 -1.62
N TYR A 296 -19.03 32.56 -1.94
CA TYR A 296 -19.71 32.07 -3.14
C TYR A 296 -20.70 30.94 -2.82
N SER A 297 -22.00 31.22 -2.97
CA SER A 297 -23.10 30.34 -2.59
C SER A 297 -23.29 29.11 -3.49
N THR A 298 -22.94 29.19 -4.78
CA THR A 298 -23.01 28.05 -5.73
C THR A 298 -21.95 26.99 -5.48
N THR A 299 -20.77 27.38 -4.96
CA THR A 299 -19.69 26.46 -4.57
C THR A 299 -20.04 25.72 -3.28
N THR A 300 -20.80 26.35 -2.38
CA THR A 300 -21.19 25.76 -1.09
C THR A 300 -22.11 24.55 -1.27
N PHE A 301 -23.09 24.58 -2.18
CA PHE A 301 -24.01 23.45 -2.40
C PHE A 301 -23.31 22.25 -3.04
N ASN A 302 -22.48 22.47 -4.06
CA ASN A 302 -21.66 21.39 -4.64
C ASN A 302 -20.69 20.82 -3.60
N SER A 303 -20.12 21.67 -2.71
CA SER A 303 -19.26 21.21 -1.62
C SER A 303 -20.01 20.37 -0.56
N LEU A 304 -21.29 20.64 -0.29
CA LEU A 304 -22.08 19.88 0.68
C LEU A 304 -22.46 18.51 0.12
N GLY A 305 -22.89 18.45 -1.14
CA GLY A 305 -23.17 17.20 -1.84
C GLY A 305 -21.93 16.29 -1.89
N GLN A 306 -20.76 16.88 -2.18
CA GLN A 306 -19.51 16.15 -2.21
C GLN A 306 -19.05 15.65 -0.82
N ARG A 307 -19.23 16.46 0.23
CA ARG A 307 -18.99 16.03 1.62
C ARG A 307 -19.91 14.90 2.06
N ALA A 308 -21.19 14.96 1.68
CA ALA A 308 -22.14 13.88 1.92
C ALA A 308 -21.71 12.61 1.19
N LEU A 309 -21.30 12.71 -0.08
CA LEU A 309 -20.80 11.58 -0.87
C LEU A 309 -19.55 10.95 -0.24
N LEU A 310 -18.54 11.75 0.13
CA LEU A 310 -17.31 11.25 0.78
C LEU A 310 -17.59 10.60 2.13
N SER A 311 -18.45 11.21 2.96
CA SER A 311 -18.84 10.66 4.26
C SER A 311 -19.62 9.35 4.08
N HIS A 312 -20.49 9.28 3.07
CA HIS A 312 -21.22 8.06 2.75
C HIS A 312 -20.27 6.95 2.23
N SER A 313 -19.31 7.28 1.36
CA SER A 313 -18.27 6.34 0.93
C SER A 313 -17.44 5.79 2.10
N LEU A 314 -17.04 6.64 3.05
CA LEU A 314 -16.36 6.22 4.27
C LEU A 314 -17.23 5.30 5.13
N ALA A 315 -18.52 5.60 5.25
CA ALA A 315 -19.46 4.75 5.97
C ALA A 315 -19.57 3.34 5.34
N ILE A 316 -19.71 3.26 4.01
CA ILE A 316 -19.76 1.99 3.28
C ILE A 316 -18.44 1.22 3.46
N LEU A 317 -17.29 1.89 3.32
CA LEU A 317 -15.98 1.27 3.51
C LEU A 317 -15.86 0.60 4.89
N TRP A 318 -16.16 1.34 5.96
CA TRP A 318 -16.05 0.81 7.32
C TRP A 318 -17.06 -0.29 7.60
N PHE A 319 -18.25 -0.21 7.01
CA PHE A 319 -19.23 -1.30 7.07
C PHE A 319 -18.68 -2.57 6.41
N LEU A 320 -18.12 -2.48 5.20
CA LEU A 320 -17.49 -3.60 4.49
C LEU A 320 -16.22 -4.13 5.19
N CYS A 321 -15.55 -3.30 6.00
CA CYS A 321 -14.44 -3.71 6.87
C CYS A 321 -14.92 -4.27 8.24
N ASN A 322 -16.24 -4.46 8.45
CA ASN A 322 -16.87 -4.93 9.70
C ASN A 322 -16.65 -4.02 10.93
N ASP A 323 -16.31 -2.75 10.74
CA ASP A 323 -16.25 -1.74 11.80
C ASP A 323 -17.54 -0.91 11.81
N HIS A 324 -18.62 -1.50 12.32
CA HIS A 324 -19.94 -0.88 12.34
C HIS A 324 -20.00 0.41 13.19
N LYS A 325 -19.10 0.58 14.15
CA LYS A 325 -19.03 1.81 14.98
C LYS A 325 -18.60 3.00 14.13
N LYS A 326 -17.53 2.84 13.35
CA LYS A 326 -17.09 3.89 12.42
C LYS A 326 -18.07 4.09 11.27
N ALA A 327 -18.68 3.00 10.79
CA ALA A 327 -19.73 3.09 9.78
C ALA A 327 -20.86 4.02 10.23
N LEU A 328 -21.34 3.88 11.48
CA LEU A 328 -22.35 4.79 12.04
C LEU A 328 -21.87 6.23 12.21
N GLU A 329 -20.63 6.43 12.64
CA GLU A 329 -20.07 7.78 12.79
C GLU A 329 -20.11 8.54 11.46
N PHE A 330 -19.57 7.91 10.39
CA PHE A 330 -19.55 8.51 9.06
C PHE A 330 -20.94 8.56 8.42
N GLY A 331 -21.81 7.58 8.69
CA GLY A 331 -23.20 7.59 8.23
C GLY A 331 -23.99 8.78 8.78
N ARG A 332 -23.86 9.07 10.08
CA ARG A 332 -24.49 10.25 10.71
C ARG A 332 -23.97 11.55 10.12
N LYS A 333 -22.64 11.68 9.95
CA LYS A 333 -22.04 12.84 9.26
C LYS A 333 -22.57 13.01 7.84
N ALA A 334 -22.71 11.92 7.09
CA ALA A 334 -23.28 11.94 5.75
C ALA A 334 -24.73 12.44 5.78
N ALA A 335 -25.55 11.97 6.72
CA ALA A 335 -26.93 12.41 6.90
C ALA A 335 -27.04 13.91 7.24
N GLU A 336 -26.16 14.44 8.09
CA GLU A 336 -26.11 15.87 8.43
C GLU A 336 -25.82 16.73 7.19
N PHE A 337 -24.84 16.37 6.37
CA PHE A 337 -24.54 17.10 5.13
C PHE A 337 -25.66 16.96 4.09
N SER A 338 -26.24 15.77 4.00
CA SER A 338 -27.33 15.41 3.10
C SER A 338 -28.61 16.21 3.39
N GLN A 339 -28.95 16.46 4.65
CA GLN A 339 -30.11 17.30 5.05
C GLN A 339 -29.96 18.78 4.67
N GLN A 340 -28.72 19.26 4.50
CA GLN A 340 -28.42 20.64 4.12
C GLN A 340 -28.42 20.85 2.59
N CYS A 341 -28.62 19.79 1.81
CA CYS A 341 -28.68 19.81 0.35
C CYS A 341 -30.13 19.82 -0.16
N GLU A 342 -30.44 20.67 -1.15
CA GLU A 342 -31.78 20.76 -1.76
C GLU A 342 -32.15 19.52 -2.60
N HIS A 343 -31.16 18.84 -3.18
CA HIS A 343 -31.34 17.60 -3.94
C HIS A 343 -30.58 16.46 -3.26
N ASN A 344 -31.34 15.53 -2.67
CA ASN A 344 -30.79 14.53 -1.78
C ASN A 344 -30.96 13.10 -2.33
N SER A 345 -30.26 12.78 -3.42
CA SER A 345 -30.31 11.44 -4.03
C SER A 345 -29.70 10.33 -3.16
N LEU A 346 -28.89 10.70 -2.16
CA LEU A 346 -28.21 9.75 -1.26
C LEU A 346 -28.98 9.50 0.04
N ALA A 347 -30.08 10.23 0.30
CA ALA A 347 -30.77 10.21 1.60
C ALA A 347 -31.18 8.80 2.04
N GLU A 348 -31.85 8.08 1.14
CA GLU A 348 -32.37 6.74 1.40
C GLU A 348 -31.23 5.76 1.64
N SER A 349 -30.21 5.77 0.76
CA SER A 349 -29.05 4.89 0.89
C SER A 349 -28.25 5.13 2.18
N ILE A 350 -28.13 6.40 2.62
CA ILE A 350 -27.49 6.73 3.90
C ILE A 350 -28.31 6.20 5.08
N GLN A 351 -29.64 6.38 5.06
CA GLN A 351 -30.53 5.90 6.12
C GLN A 351 -30.53 4.36 6.21
N ASP A 352 -30.59 3.68 5.07
CA ASP A 352 -30.54 2.21 5.01
C ASP A 352 -29.23 1.67 5.59
N LEU A 353 -28.09 2.29 5.25
CA LEU A 353 -26.79 1.88 5.79
C LEU A 353 -26.69 2.10 7.31
N ILE A 354 -27.21 3.22 7.82
CA ILE A 354 -27.25 3.49 9.27
C ILE A 354 -28.08 2.41 9.95
N GLN A 355 -29.28 2.12 9.44
CA GLN A 355 -30.17 1.12 10.02
C GLN A 355 -29.52 -0.27 10.05
N GLN A 356 -28.84 -0.67 8.97
CA GLN A 356 -28.08 -1.93 8.92
C GLN A 356 -26.92 -1.95 9.92
N ALA A 357 -26.15 -0.87 10.04
CA ALA A 357 -25.06 -0.82 11.00
C ALA A 357 -25.56 -0.87 12.47
N GLU A 358 -26.73 -0.30 12.76
CA GLU A 358 -27.36 -0.38 14.09
C GLU A 358 -27.84 -1.79 14.43
N THR A 359 -28.44 -2.53 13.47
CA THR A 359 -28.87 -3.91 13.71
C THR A 359 -27.69 -4.84 13.98
N HIS A 360 -26.56 -4.66 13.29
CA HIS A 360 -25.33 -5.43 13.54
C HIS A 360 -24.69 -5.12 14.91
N LEU A 361 -24.88 -3.91 15.45
CA LEU A 361 -24.36 -3.54 16.78
C LEU A 361 -25.29 -3.97 17.93
N ASN A 362 -26.59 -4.03 17.69
CA ASN A 362 -27.61 -4.40 18.68
C ASN A 362 -28.51 -5.55 18.15
N PRO A 363 -27.99 -6.79 18.07
CA PRO A 363 -28.75 -7.92 17.53
C PRO A 363 -29.99 -8.31 18.36
N GLU A 364 -30.14 -7.81 19.59
CA GLU A 364 -31.23 -8.13 20.52
C GLU A 364 -32.54 -7.36 20.27
N GLN A 365 -32.62 -6.51 19.24
CA GLN A 365 -33.83 -5.73 18.90
C GLN A 365 -34.60 -6.24 17.68
N THR A 366 -34.33 -7.45 17.17
CA THR A 366 -35.21 -8.10 16.20
C THR A 366 -36.50 -8.58 16.90
N PRO A 367 -37.70 -8.10 16.51
CA PRO A 367 -38.93 -8.61 17.10
C PRO A 367 -39.08 -10.08 16.71
N ILE A 368 -39.04 -10.96 17.71
CA ILE A 368 -39.46 -12.35 17.57
C ILE A 368 -40.96 -12.32 17.24
N ILE A 369 -41.29 -12.40 15.95
CA ILE A 369 -42.66 -12.65 15.50
C ILE A 369 -42.95 -14.12 15.83
N HIS A 370 -43.51 -14.34 17.01
CA HIS A 370 -44.17 -15.61 17.31
C HIS A 370 -45.48 -15.67 16.51
N HIS A 371 -45.50 -16.54 15.50
CA HIS A 371 -46.74 -16.98 14.84
C HIS A 371 -47.50 -18.00 15.69
#